data_AF-A0A7X0VSF6-F1
#
_entry.id   AF-A0A7X0VSF6-F1
#
_cell.length_a   1.000
_cell.length_b   1.000
_cell.length_c   1.000
_cell.angle_alpha   90.00
_cell.angle_beta   90.00
_cell.angle_gamma   90.00
#
_symmetry.space_group_name_H-M   'P 1'
#
loop_
_entity.id
_entity.type
_entity.pdbx_description
1 polymer ?
#
loop_
_entity_poly.entity_id
_entity_poly.type
_entity_poly.pdbx_seq_one_letter_code
_entity_poly.pdbx_strand_id
1 'polypeptide(L)'
;MNLNINQAQPINYTNKQFKNNKDEKFSLELTDKQISEDEDKKLYERYKNSISLSTGFSFEELKKSPGTFPPVTAPGAVRKAWREQCEKCTTEKERLDMGEFAFHCCEVLESKKGTGEYVPNDLNGYLDFIGEMKDYVRLHCYNVPGQDNKIYEKYMDIANGFESELKKYQ
;
A
#
# COMPACT_ATOMS: atom_id res chain seq x y z
N MET A 1 43.47 -50.78 -32.83
CA MET A 1 42.65 -49.54 -32.87
C MET A 1 42.01 -49.39 -31.50
N ASN A 2 42.51 -48.48 -30.67
CA ASN A 2 41.93 -48.15 -29.37
C ASN A 2 41.33 -46.74 -29.48
N LEU A 3 40.00 -46.66 -29.44
CA LEU A 3 39.25 -45.41 -29.42
C LEU A 3 39.23 -44.89 -27.98
N ASN A 4 40.07 -43.90 -27.70
CA ASN A 4 40.09 -43.22 -26.41
C ASN A 4 38.99 -42.14 -26.39
N ILE A 5 37.89 -42.43 -25.71
CA ILE A 5 36.77 -41.49 -25.53
C ILE A 5 37.14 -40.58 -24.35
N ASN A 6 37.56 -39.34 -24.66
CA ASN A 6 37.75 -38.32 -23.64
C ASN A 6 36.39 -37.93 -23.04
N GLN A 7 36.10 -38.41 -21.83
CA GLN A 7 34.99 -37.96 -21.01
C GLN A 7 35.26 -36.52 -20.57
N ALA A 8 34.57 -35.55 -21.17
CA ALA A 8 34.52 -34.19 -20.68
C ALA A 8 33.79 -34.17 -19.32
N GLN A 9 34.51 -33.79 -18.27
CA GLN A 9 33.94 -33.47 -16.96
C GLN A 9 33.06 -32.20 -17.10
N PRO A 10 31.86 -32.15 -16.49
CA PRO A 10 31.04 -30.95 -16.52
C PRO A 10 31.69 -29.84 -15.70
N ILE A 11 32.05 -28.74 -16.35
CA ILE A 11 32.53 -27.53 -15.68
C ILE A 11 31.34 -26.87 -14.99
N ASN A 12 31.41 -26.81 -13.66
CA ASN A 12 30.43 -26.22 -12.76
C ASN A 12 29.97 -24.83 -13.21
N TYR A 13 28.65 -24.68 -13.36
CA TYR A 13 27.96 -23.40 -13.44
C TYR A 13 27.94 -22.74 -12.07
N THR A 14 28.99 -22.02 -11.69
CA THR A 14 28.86 -20.94 -10.72
C THR A 14 30.06 -20.03 -10.80
N ASN A 15 29.79 -18.72 -10.73
CA ASN A 15 30.76 -17.63 -10.66
C ASN A 15 31.34 -17.18 -11.99
N LYS A 16 30.50 -16.51 -12.80
CA LYS A 16 30.91 -15.31 -13.55
C LYS A 16 29.71 -14.70 -14.28
N GLN A 17 28.93 -13.87 -13.61
CA GLN A 17 28.21 -12.79 -14.28
C GLN A 17 28.16 -11.56 -13.36
N PHE A 18 28.95 -10.54 -13.77
CA PHE A 18 28.79 -9.08 -13.60
C PHE A 18 28.53 -8.53 -12.18
N LYS A 19 29.48 -7.93 -11.46
CA LYS A 19 30.15 -6.61 -11.67
C LYS A 19 29.21 -5.45 -12.07
N ASN A 20 28.75 -4.76 -11.02
CA ASN A 20 28.51 -3.32 -10.83
C ASN A 20 27.35 -2.58 -11.54
N ASN A 21 26.48 -2.06 -10.66
CA ASN A 21 25.72 -0.80 -10.73
C ASN A 21 24.58 -0.66 -11.75
N LYS A 22 23.37 -1.12 -11.36
CA LYS A 22 22.07 -0.44 -11.54
C LYS A 22 20.82 -1.19 -11.00
N ASP A 23 20.97 -2.22 -10.15
CA ASP A 23 19.89 -3.21 -9.95
C ASP A 23 19.07 -3.11 -8.65
N GLU A 24 19.26 -2.12 -7.77
CA GLU A 24 18.39 -1.99 -6.58
C GLU A 24 16.94 -1.62 -6.94
N LYS A 25 16.73 -0.94 -8.07
CA LYS A 25 15.38 -0.58 -8.53
C LYS A 25 14.64 -1.78 -9.12
N PHE A 26 15.37 -2.68 -9.78
CA PHE A 26 14.79 -3.84 -10.48
C PHE A 26 14.26 -4.90 -9.50
N SER A 27 14.90 -5.10 -8.35
CA SER A 27 14.42 -6.06 -7.33
C SER A 27 13.18 -5.57 -6.60
N LEU A 28 13.08 -4.27 -6.30
CA LEU A 28 11.92 -3.67 -5.64
C LEU A 28 10.71 -3.59 -6.57
N GLU A 29 10.87 -3.20 -7.84
CA GLU A 29 9.77 -3.16 -8.83
C GLU A 29 9.20 -4.56 -9.13
N LEU A 30 10.06 -5.59 -9.25
CA LEU A 30 9.61 -6.98 -9.38
C LEU A 30 8.85 -7.45 -8.13
N THR A 31 9.29 -7.01 -6.95
CA THR A 31 8.64 -7.32 -5.67
C THR A 31 7.27 -6.63 -5.56
N ASP A 32 7.18 -5.35 -5.93
CA ASP A 32 5.92 -4.61 -5.86
C ASP A 32 4.88 -5.11 -6.86
N LYS A 33 5.30 -5.55 -8.06
CA LYS A 33 4.40 -6.18 -9.01
C LYS A 33 3.78 -7.47 -8.44
N GLN A 34 4.60 -8.32 -7.82
CA GLN A 34 4.10 -9.55 -7.17
C GLN A 34 3.16 -9.22 -6.00
N ILE A 35 3.52 -8.25 -5.15
CA ILE A 35 2.66 -7.78 -4.06
C ILE A 35 1.34 -7.24 -4.62
N SER A 36 1.39 -6.46 -5.70
CA SER A 36 0.20 -5.89 -6.33
C SER A 36 -0.75 -6.96 -6.86
N GLU A 37 -0.21 -8.00 -7.51
CA GLU A 37 -1.01 -9.13 -7.98
C GLU A 37 -1.65 -9.90 -6.80
N ASP A 38 -0.93 -10.07 -5.70
CA ASP A 38 -1.45 -10.74 -4.51
C ASP A 38 -2.51 -9.90 -3.76
N GLU A 39 -2.32 -8.59 -3.65
CA GLU A 39 -3.32 -7.68 -3.08
C GLU A 39 -4.56 -7.57 -3.96
N ASP A 40 -4.42 -7.60 -5.29
CA ASP A 40 -5.57 -7.67 -6.23
C ASP A 40 -6.39 -8.95 -6.02
N LYS A 41 -5.73 -10.11 -5.84
CA LYS A 41 -6.42 -11.37 -5.52
C LYS A 41 -7.18 -11.27 -4.20
N LYS A 42 -6.56 -10.74 -3.15
CA LYS A 42 -7.21 -10.56 -1.83
C LYS A 42 -8.41 -9.61 -1.93
N LEU A 43 -8.27 -8.51 -2.68
CA LEU A 43 -9.37 -7.57 -2.92
C LEU A 43 -10.52 -8.24 -3.68
N TYR A 44 -10.20 -9.06 -4.70
CA TYR A 44 -11.20 -9.81 -5.44
C TYR A 44 -11.97 -10.82 -4.57
N GLU A 45 -11.28 -11.54 -3.68
CA GLU A 45 -11.93 -12.42 -2.71
C GLU A 45 -12.87 -11.65 -1.77
N ARG A 46 -12.47 -10.45 -1.30
CA ARG A 46 -13.36 -9.59 -0.49
C ARG A 46 -14.56 -9.10 -1.32
N TYR A 47 -14.34 -8.70 -2.56
CA TYR A 47 -15.39 -8.24 -3.47
C TYR A 47 -16.46 -9.33 -3.68
N LYS A 48 -16.06 -10.59 -3.89
CA LYS A 48 -17.00 -11.70 -4.05
C LYS A 48 -17.92 -11.91 -2.85
N ASN A 49 -17.45 -11.54 -1.66
CA ASN A 49 -18.19 -11.67 -0.41
C ASN A 49 -18.90 -10.37 0.00
N SER A 50 -18.87 -9.33 -0.85
CA SER A 50 -19.45 -8.02 -0.56
C SER A 50 -20.83 -7.83 -1.19
N ILE A 51 -21.59 -6.86 -0.67
CA ILE A 51 -22.87 -6.41 -1.24
C ILE A 51 -22.68 -5.82 -2.64
N SER A 52 -21.47 -5.38 -3.00
CA SER A 52 -21.17 -4.86 -4.33
C SER A 52 -21.42 -5.91 -5.42
N LEU A 53 -21.15 -7.19 -5.15
CA LEU A 53 -21.44 -8.26 -6.10
C LEU A 53 -22.94 -8.42 -6.36
N SER A 54 -23.78 -8.28 -5.31
CA SER A 54 -25.23 -8.41 -5.43
C SER A 54 -25.92 -7.18 -6.03
N THR A 55 -25.24 -6.05 -6.13
CA THR A 55 -25.75 -4.81 -6.74
C THR A 55 -25.37 -4.66 -8.21
N GLY A 56 -24.60 -5.61 -8.77
CA GLY A 56 -24.13 -5.56 -10.16
C GLY A 56 -22.94 -4.62 -10.39
N PHE A 57 -22.37 -4.04 -9.33
CA PHE A 57 -21.17 -3.21 -9.39
C PHE A 57 -19.95 -4.10 -9.64
N SER A 58 -19.33 -3.99 -10.81
CA SER A 58 -18.25 -4.89 -11.23
C SER A 58 -16.95 -4.65 -10.44
N PHE A 59 -16.07 -5.66 -10.44
CA PHE A 59 -14.74 -5.52 -9.84
C PHE A 59 -13.94 -4.38 -10.47
N GLU A 60 -14.03 -4.19 -11.79
CA GLU A 60 -13.34 -3.09 -12.48
C GLU A 60 -13.88 -1.71 -12.09
N GLU A 61 -15.17 -1.60 -11.80
CA GLU A 61 -15.76 -0.37 -11.27
C GLU A 61 -15.31 -0.13 -9.82
N LEU A 62 -15.13 -1.19 -9.01
CA LEU A 62 -14.53 -1.08 -7.68
C LEU A 62 -13.09 -0.56 -7.73
N LYS A 63 -12.27 -1.04 -8.68
CA LYS A 63 -10.89 -0.55 -8.84
C LYS A 63 -10.83 0.94 -9.21
N LYS A 64 -11.88 1.46 -9.84
CA LYS A 64 -12.00 2.86 -10.26
C LYS A 64 -12.75 3.73 -9.25
N SER A 65 -13.31 3.13 -8.20
CA SER A 65 -14.08 3.84 -7.20
C SER A 65 -13.15 4.72 -6.34
N PRO A 66 -13.45 6.01 -6.20
CA PRO A 66 -12.67 6.92 -5.34
C PRO A 66 -12.87 6.64 -3.84
N GLY A 67 -13.77 5.71 -3.48
CA GLY A 67 -14.15 5.45 -2.09
C GLY A 67 -13.25 4.49 -1.31
N THR A 68 -12.03 4.20 -1.78
CA THR A 68 -11.12 3.29 -1.06
C THR A 68 -9.76 3.95 -0.81
N PHE A 69 -9.32 3.91 0.45
CA PHE A 69 -7.97 4.29 0.83
C PHE A 69 -7.16 3.05 1.23
N PRO A 70 -5.89 2.96 0.79
CA PRO A 70 -5.36 3.67 -0.38
C PRO A 70 -6.13 3.26 -1.65
N PRO A 71 -6.16 4.10 -2.69
CA PRO A 71 -6.74 3.75 -3.99
C PRO A 71 -6.19 2.42 -4.51
N VAL A 72 -7.00 1.67 -5.26
CA VAL A 72 -6.57 0.38 -5.82
C VAL A 72 -5.39 0.51 -6.79
N THR A 73 -5.18 1.72 -7.32
CA THR A 73 -4.03 2.08 -8.18
C THR A 73 -2.76 2.42 -7.40
N ALA A 74 -2.79 2.47 -6.07
CA ALA A 74 -1.60 2.69 -5.25
C ALA A 74 -0.62 1.51 -5.38
N PRO A 75 0.69 1.74 -5.15
CA PRO A 75 1.69 0.67 -5.15
C PRO A 75 1.29 -0.52 -4.27
N GLY A 76 1.67 -1.73 -4.67
CA GLY A 76 1.31 -2.95 -3.95
C GLY A 76 1.74 -2.89 -2.48
N ALA A 77 2.96 -2.41 -2.21
CA ALA A 77 3.49 -2.22 -0.87
C ALA A 77 2.61 -1.29 0.00
N VAL A 78 2.09 -0.21 -0.57
CA VAL A 78 1.22 0.75 0.13
C VAL A 78 -0.11 0.10 0.49
N ARG A 79 -0.74 -0.59 -0.47
CA ARG A 79 -1.99 -1.32 -0.24
C ARG A 79 -1.82 -2.40 0.81
N LYS A 80 -0.73 -3.15 0.74
CA LYS A 80 -0.38 -4.21 1.70
C LYS A 80 -0.15 -3.64 3.10
N ALA A 81 0.63 -2.56 3.24
CA ALA A 81 0.90 -1.91 4.52
C ALA A 81 -0.40 -1.46 5.20
N TRP A 82 -1.32 -0.84 4.45
CA TRP A 82 -2.62 -0.43 4.98
C TRP A 82 -3.48 -1.62 5.39
N ARG A 83 -3.56 -2.66 4.56
CA ARG A 83 -4.28 -3.91 4.89
C ARG A 83 -3.74 -4.53 6.18
N GLU A 84 -2.41 -4.65 6.30
CA GLU A 84 -1.76 -5.25 7.48
C GLU A 84 -2.02 -4.45 8.75
N GLN A 85 -2.11 -3.12 8.66
CA GLN A 85 -2.55 -2.32 9.78
C GLN A 85 -4.03 -2.56 10.14
N CYS A 86 -4.93 -2.57 9.15
CA CYS A 86 -6.34 -2.87 9.38
C CYS A 86 -6.55 -4.26 10.01
N GLU A 87 -5.72 -5.25 9.67
CA GLU A 87 -5.78 -6.60 10.22
C GLU A 87 -5.33 -6.67 11.69
N LYS A 88 -4.62 -5.66 12.20
CA LYS A 88 -4.29 -5.55 13.63
C LYS A 88 -5.44 -5.04 14.49
N CYS A 89 -6.49 -4.47 13.88
CA CYS A 89 -7.67 -4.00 14.61
C CYS A 89 -8.44 -5.20 15.18
N THR A 90 -8.49 -5.28 16.50
CA THR A 90 -9.13 -6.38 17.24
C THR A 90 -10.58 -6.04 17.60
N THR A 91 -10.91 -4.76 17.71
CA THR A 91 -12.24 -4.28 18.09
C THR A 91 -12.95 -3.62 16.91
N GLU A 92 -14.28 -3.58 16.97
CA GLU A 92 -15.07 -2.88 15.95
C GLU A 92 -14.83 -1.38 15.96
N LYS A 93 -14.62 -0.80 17.14
CA LYS A 93 -14.29 0.62 17.28
C LYS A 93 -13.01 0.96 16.53
N GLU A 94 -11.94 0.17 16.68
CA GLU A 94 -10.68 0.39 15.94
C GLU A 94 -10.89 0.32 14.42
N ARG A 95 -11.77 -0.58 13.93
CA ARG A 95 -12.07 -0.68 12.49
C ARG A 95 -12.84 0.53 11.99
N LEU A 96 -13.82 1.01 12.76
CA LEU A 96 -14.55 2.24 12.44
C LEU A 96 -13.61 3.44 12.42
N ASP A 97 -12.73 3.54 13.42
CA ASP A 97 -11.73 4.61 13.53
C ASP A 97 -10.77 4.62 12.33
N MET A 98 -10.32 3.45 11.87
CA MET A 98 -9.54 3.29 10.63
C MET A 98 -10.34 3.71 9.39
N GLY A 99 -11.62 3.36 9.34
CA GLY A 99 -12.52 3.74 8.24
C GLY A 99 -12.73 5.25 8.14
N GLU A 100 -12.93 5.92 9.26
CA GLU A 100 -13.05 7.39 9.32
C GLU A 100 -11.74 8.09 8.91
N PHE A 101 -10.59 7.59 9.38
CA PHE A 101 -9.30 8.12 8.95
C PHE A 101 -9.08 7.92 7.44
N ALA A 102 -9.40 6.73 6.91
CA ALA A 102 -9.35 6.44 5.48
C ALA A 102 -10.24 7.38 4.66
N PHE A 103 -11.43 7.71 5.17
CA PHE A 103 -12.33 8.66 4.54
C PHE A 103 -11.67 10.05 4.39
N HIS A 104 -11.06 10.57 5.45
CA HIS A 104 -10.32 11.84 5.39
C HIS A 104 -9.15 11.78 4.40
N CYS A 105 -8.41 10.66 4.35
CA CYS A 105 -7.38 10.48 3.34
C CYS A 105 -7.93 10.57 1.91
N CYS A 106 -9.09 9.93 1.63
CA CYS A 106 -9.76 10.03 0.33
C CYS A 106 -10.16 11.47 0.00
N GLU A 107 -10.70 12.23 0.97
CA GLU A 107 -11.07 13.64 0.77
C GLU A 107 -9.85 14.49 0.37
N VAL A 108 -8.72 14.31 1.05
CA VAL A 108 -7.48 15.04 0.74
C VAL A 108 -6.94 14.64 -0.65
N LEU A 109 -6.94 13.36 -0.99
CA LEU A 109 -6.49 12.88 -2.31
C LEU A 109 -7.37 13.39 -3.45
N GLU A 110 -8.70 13.37 -3.29
CA GLU A 110 -9.63 13.90 -4.30
C GLU A 110 -9.52 15.43 -4.42
N SER A 111 -9.31 16.14 -3.32
CA SER A 111 -9.04 17.59 -3.34
C SER A 111 -7.77 17.90 -4.15
N LYS A 112 -6.68 17.16 -3.92
CA LYS A 112 -5.43 17.30 -4.69
C LYS A 112 -5.64 17.05 -6.18
N LYS A 113 -6.38 15.99 -6.51
CA LYS A 113 -6.73 15.68 -7.90
C LYS A 113 -7.56 16.77 -8.57
N GLY A 114 -8.54 17.35 -7.86
CA GLY A 114 -9.38 18.44 -8.36
C GLY A 114 -8.64 19.76 -8.56
N THR A 115 -7.61 20.02 -7.76
CA THR A 115 -6.75 21.22 -7.82
C THR A 115 -5.55 21.06 -8.76
N GLY A 116 -5.29 19.84 -9.25
CA GLY A 116 -4.11 19.52 -10.06
C GLY A 116 -2.82 19.41 -9.24
N GLU A 117 -2.92 19.33 -7.91
CA GLU A 117 -1.80 19.01 -7.05
C GLU A 117 -1.30 17.58 -7.26
N TYR A 118 -0.08 17.31 -6.81
CA TYR A 118 0.52 15.99 -6.87
C TYR A 118 -0.30 14.98 -6.05
N VAL A 119 -0.71 13.89 -6.71
CA VAL A 119 -1.33 12.73 -6.08
C VAL A 119 -0.26 11.64 -5.95
N PRO A 120 -0.02 11.09 -4.75
CA PRO A 120 1.03 10.10 -4.52
C PRO A 120 0.80 8.85 -5.37
N ASN A 121 1.86 8.39 -6.02
CA ASN A 121 1.83 7.23 -6.92
C ASN A 121 3.00 6.26 -6.71
N ASP A 122 3.86 6.52 -5.72
CA ASP A 122 4.95 5.65 -5.31
C ASP A 122 5.05 5.59 -3.77
N LEU A 123 5.91 4.71 -3.23
CA LEU A 123 6.05 4.52 -1.78
C LEU A 123 6.43 5.82 -1.04
N ASN A 124 7.35 6.62 -1.61
CA ASN A 124 7.82 7.84 -0.97
C ASN A 124 6.75 8.92 -0.97
N GLY A 125 6.00 9.06 -2.07
CA GLY A 125 4.85 9.94 -2.14
C GLY A 125 3.80 9.60 -1.09
N TYR A 126 3.58 8.31 -0.79
CA TYR A 126 2.67 7.92 0.30
C TYR A 126 3.24 8.18 1.70
N LEU A 127 4.56 8.09 1.89
CA LEU A 127 5.18 8.51 3.16
C LEU A 127 5.03 10.02 3.38
N ASP A 128 5.28 10.83 2.36
CA ASP A 128 5.09 12.27 2.39
C ASP A 128 3.62 12.63 2.64
N PHE A 129 2.70 11.96 1.94
CA PHE A 129 1.27 12.12 2.11
C PHE A 129 0.82 11.82 3.55
N ILE A 130 1.36 10.79 4.20
CA ILE A 130 1.04 10.51 5.61
C ILE A 130 1.62 11.56 6.55
N GLY A 131 2.76 12.17 6.21
CA GLY A 131 3.23 13.39 6.86
C GLY A 131 2.20 14.52 6.77
N GLU A 132 1.69 14.80 5.56
CA GLU A 132 0.65 15.80 5.34
C GLU A 132 -0.63 15.48 6.13
N MET A 133 -1.04 14.21 6.18
CA MET A 133 -2.22 13.79 6.95
C MET A 133 -2.04 14.00 8.46
N LYS A 134 -0.83 13.84 9.01
CA LYS A 134 -0.55 14.15 10.41
C LYS A 134 -0.67 15.64 10.70
N ASP A 135 -0.20 16.48 9.78
CA ASP A 135 -0.34 17.93 9.91
C ASP A 135 -1.82 18.36 9.76
N TYR A 136 -2.56 17.74 8.85
CA TYR A 136 -4.02 17.89 8.74
C TYR A 136 -4.73 17.53 10.05
N VAL A 137 -4.45 16.35 10.61
CA VAL A 137 -5.03 15.91 11.90
C VAL A 137 -4.67 16.87 13.02
N ARG A 138 -3.43 17.36 13.05
CA ARG A 138 -3.03 18.39 14.03
C ARG A 138 -3.85 19.66 13.86
N LEU A 139 -4.02 20.15 12.65
CA LEU A 139 -4.76 21.40 12.39
C LEU A 139 -6.25 21.28 12.70
N HIS A 140 -6.85 20.12 12.40
CA HIS A 140 -8.31 19.93 12.42
C HIS A 140 -8.84 19.15 13.62
N CYS A 141 -7.99 18.57 14.46
CA CYS A 141 -8.44 17.78 15.62
C CYS A 141 -7.77 18.17 16.94
N TYR A 142 -6.62 18.85 16.92
CA TYR A 142 -5.91 19.19 18.16
C TYR A 142 -6.49 20.45 18.82
N ASN A 143 -6.97 20.33 20.06
CA ASN A 143 -7.54 21.43 20.85
C ASN A 143 -8.63 22.24 20.13
N VAL A 144 -9.39 21.59 19.23
CA VAL A 144 -10.52 22.21 18.55
C VAL A 144 -11.68 22.35 19.55
N PRO A 145 -12.24 23.55 19.77
CA PRO A 145 -13.35 23.74 20.70
C PRO A 145 -14.54 22.84 20.38
N GLY A 146 -14.99 22.06 21.37
CA GLY A 146 -16.11 21.13 21.22
C GLY A 146 -15.75 19.77 20.63
N GLN A 147 -14.47 19.52 20.32
CA GLN A 147 -13.98 18.23 19.83
C GLN A 147 -13.21 17.49 20.93
N ASP A 148 -13.42 16.18 21.05
CA ASP A 148 -12.68 15.34 21.99
C ASP A 148 -11.24 15.17 21.49
N ASN A 149 -10.25 15.54 22.30
CA ASN A 149 -8.83 15.35 22.00
C ASN A 149 -8.47 13.88 21.72
N LYS A 150 -9.29 12.92 22.16
CA LYS A 150 -9.14 11.51 21.78
C LYS A 150 -9.24 11.28 20.27
N ILE A 151 -9.93 12.14 19.52
CA ILE A 151 -9.99 12.05 18.05
C ILE A 151 -8.62 12.35 17.45
N TYR A 152 -7.92 13.37 17.96
CA TYR A 152 -6.56 13.69 17.57
C TYR A 152 -5.60 12.52 17.87
N GLU A 153 -5.62 12.02 19.10
CA GLU A 153 -4.74 10.92 19.52
C GLU A 153 -4.94 9.67 18.66
N LYS A 154 -6.20 9.26 18.49
CA LYS A 154 -6.63 8.15 17.62
C LYS A 154 -6.09 8.28 16.20
N TYR A 155 -6.33 9.41 15.53
CA TYR A 155 -5.91 9.58 14.14
C TYR A 155 -4.40 9.68 14.02
N MET A 156 -3.72 10.27 15.01
CA MET A 156 -2.26 10.30 15.04
C MET A 156 -1.68 8.89 15.19
N ASP A 157 -2.27 8.05 16.04
CA ASP A 157 -1.85 6.65 16.22
C ASP A 157 -2.07 5.84 14.93
N ILE A 158 -3.18 6.03 14.24
CA ILE A 158 -3.44 5.41 12.94
C ILE A 158 -2.39 5.87 11.91
N ALA A 159 -2.12 7.17 11.79
CA ALA A 159 -1.13 7.69 10.86
C ALA A 159 0.28 7.17 11.17
N ASN A 160 0.67 7.12 12.45
CA ASN A 160 1.95 6.58 12.91
C ASN A 160 2.07 5.07 12.64
N GLY A 161 0.99 4.32 12.88
CA GLY A 161 0.93 2.89 12.58
C GLY A 161 1.11 2.62 11.09
N PHE A 162 0.47 3.43 10.24
CA PHE A 162 0.56 3.27 8.80
C PHE A 162 1.96 3.61 8.29
N GLU A 163 2.51 4.74 8.73
CA GLU A 163 3.88 5.14 8.40
C GLU A 163 4.89 4.06 8.81
N SER A 164 4.70 3.44 9.99
CA SER A 164 5.56 2.35 10.46
C SER A 164 5.47 1.11 9.59
N GLU A 165 4.29 0.77 9.07
CA GLU A 165 4.11 -0.31 8.10
C GLU A 165 4.73 0.02 6.74
N LEU A 166 4.55 1.26 6.24
CA LEU A 166 5.13 1.72 4.97
C LEU A 166 6.66 1.66 4.98
N LYS A 167 7.29 2.06 6.09
CA LYS A 167 8.76 2.07 6.24
C LYS A 167 9.41 0.68 6.16
N LYS A 168 8.64 -0.42 6.26
CA LYS A 168 9.16 -1.79 6.07
C LYS A 168 9.51 -2.11 4.61
N TYR A 169 9.02 -1.30 3.68
CA TYR A 169 9.18 -1.50 2.24
C TYR A 169 10.17 -0.51 1.61
N GLN A 170 10.87 0.28 2.44
CA GLN A 170 11.97 1.15 2.02
C GLN A 170 13.26 0.37 1.72
#